data_AF-A0A938LJT3-F1
#
_entry.id   AF-A0A938LJT3-F1
#
_cell.length_a   1.000
_cell.length_b   1.000
_cell.length_c   1.000
_cell.angle_alpha   90.00
_cell.angle_beta   90.00
_cell.angle_gamma   90.00
#
_symmetry.space_group_name_H-M   'P 1'
#
loop_
_entity.id
_entity.type
_entity.pdbx_description
1 polymer ?
#
loop_
_entity_poly.entity_id
_entity_poly.type
_entity_poly.pdbx_seq_one_letter_code
_entity_poly.pdbx_strand_id
1 'polypeptide(L)'
;MFSRRRVRQAGLWAMVILGAWLAANGGERKPDVHYVPTPQEVVDAMLQTAGVGRDDIVYDLGCGDGRLVITAIEKFGAKKGVGIDIDPERIRDSSANARKANLTDRATFLEQDLYETEFSEATVVTLYLLPKLNVRLRPMLFRQLRPGDRIVSHAFDMEEWEADKTIQVPGEDQQERTVYYWVLPGGAAGAWKWTLPGAKGEQCQLRLRQRFQAVSGTVKIDGQEQPIADAKLAGDRLTFAIVREAGKDKAKMLFSGRIIGNTLVGTVETEGGPAAGKHEWTATRDRVNLVGTWGWKMGEQPATLRIERRDGRLYGALSTAEKAQVRLAHFYAWGNGIYFIHEGGTRQTFEGIVEGEGIAGTVTPAGGEAKEWAAQRTKK
;
A
#
# COMPACT_ATOMS: atom_id res chain seq x y z
N MET A 1 66.75 -36.25 28.77
CA MET A 1 66.23 -36.77 30.05
C MET A 1 65.73 -35.59 30.88
N PHE A 2 64.51 -35.10 30.70
CA PHE A 2 63.82 -34.31 31.73
C PHE A 2 62.29 -34.45 31.57
N SER A 3 61.76 -35.08 32.61
CA SER A 3 60.39 -35.33 33.04
C SER A 3 59.29 -34.35 32.60
N ARG A 4 58.18 -34.94 32.11
CA ARG A 4 56.82 -34.39 32.07
C ARG A 4 56.21 -34.34 33.49
N ARG A 5 55.52 -33.26 33.87
CA ARG A 5 54.10 -33.22 34.32
C ARG A 5 53.70 -31.92 35.05
N ARG A 6 52.39 -31.63 34.95
CA ARG A 6 51.53 -30.55 35.51
C ARG A 6 51.44 -29.34 34.55
N VAL A 7 50.28 -29.07 33.96
CA VAL A 7 49.08 -28.54 34.62
C VAL A 7 47.79 -29.27 34.20
N ARG A 8 46.89 -29.44 35.17
CA ARG A 8 45.51 -29.94 35.06
C ARG A 8 44.52 -28.77 34.82
N GLN A 9 43.51 -29.05 34.00
CA GLN A 9 42.09 -28.65 34.09
C GLN A 9 41.71 -27.17 34.18
N ALA A 10 40.97 -26.68 33.17
CA ALA A 10 39.66 -26.05 33.32
C ALA A 10 39.05 -25.76 31.93
N GLY A 11 37.76 -26.02 31.74
CA GLY A 11 36.99 -25.45 30.63
C GLY A 11 36.22 -26.46 29.78
N LEU A 12 35.17 -27.08 30.33
CA LEU A 12 34.13 -27.69 29.50
C LEU A 12 32.79 -27.78 30.24
N TRP A 13 32.27 -26.65 30.75
CA TRP A 13 30.90 -26.60 31.32
C TRP A 13 30.13 -25.30 31.04
N ALA A 14 30.64 -24.38 30.22
CA ALA A 14 29.98 -23.10 29.96
C ALA A 14 29.22 -23.01 28.63
N MET A 15 29.28 -24.01 27.74
CA MET A 15 28.70 -23.91 26.39
C MET A 15 27.37 -24.66 26.16
N VAL A 16 26.86 -25.43 27.13
CA VAL A 16 25.58 -26.16 26.96
C VAL A 16 24.37 -25.37 27.52
N ILE A 17 24.59 -24.40 28.41
CA ILE A 17 23.47 -23.67 29.05
C ILE A 17 23.01 -22.45 28.23
N LEU A 18 23.84 -21.91 27.32
CA LEU A 18 23.46 -20.75 26.51
C LEU A 18 22.56 -21.10 25.31
N GLY A 19 22.59 -22.36 24.84
CA GLY A 19 21.75 -22.82 23.73
C GLY A 19 20.30 -23.12 24.13
N ALA A 20 20.04 -23.44 25.39
CA ALA A 20 18.70 -23.79 25.88
C ALA A 20 17.83 -22.58 26.25
N TRP A 21 18.43 -21.40 26.46
CA TRP A 21 17.68 -20.19 26.83
C TRP A 21 17.17 -19.39 25.62
N LEU A 22 17.77 -19.56 24.43
CA LEU A 22 17.28 -18.93 23.20
C LEU A 22 16.13 -19.71 22.53
N ALA A 23 15.95 -20.99 22.86
CA ALA A 23 14.82 -21.79 22.38
C ALA A 23 13.55 -21.64 23.22
N ALA A 24 13.64 -21.08 24.44
CA ALA A 24 12.54 -21.08 25.41
C ALA A 24 11.64 -19.84 25.38
N ASN A 25 11.91 -18.85 24.52
CA ASN A 25 11.14 -17.59 24.44
C ASN A 25 10.48 -17.31 23.07
N GLY A 26 10.50 -18.28 22.14
CA GLY A 26 9.64 -18.25 20.96
C GLY A 26 8.33 -18.96 21.27
N GLY A 27 7.44 -18.34 22.05
CA GLY A 27 6.11 -18.91 22.28
C GLY A 27 5.39 -19.08 20.94
N GLU A 28 4.96 -20.31 20.62
CA GLU A 28 4.14 -20.61 19.44
C GLU A 28 2.93 -19.67 19.43
N ARG A 29 2.91 -18.73 18.48
CA ARG A 29 1.76 -17.86 18.29
C ARG A 29 0.61 -18.70 17.76
N LYS A 30 -0.43 -18.85 18.57
CA LYS A 30 -1.64 -19.57 18.16
C LYS A 30 -2.32 -18.84 16.99
N PRO A 31 -2.94 -19.57 16.04
CA PRO A 31 -3.71 -18.97 14.96
C PRO A 31 -4.81 -18.05 15.51
N ASP A 32 -4.93 -16.87 14.91
CA ASP A 32 -5.97 -15.89 15.29
C ASP A 32 -7.37 -16.31 14.78
N VAL A 33 -7.46 -17.33 13.91
CA VAL A 33 -8.69 -17.76 13.20
C VAL A 33 -8.73 -19.28 13.06
N HIS A 34 -9.94 -19.86 13.05
CA HIS A 34 -10.14 -21.26 12.65
C HIS A 34 -10.05 -21.42 11.13
N TYR A 35 -9.41 -22.50 10.68
CA TYR A 35 -9.29 -22.78 9.26
C TYR A 35 -10.65 -23.07 8.61
N VAL A 36 -11.03 -22.24 7.64
CA VAL A 36 -12.14 -22.47 6.72
C VAL A 36 -11.61 -22.22 5.30
N PRO A 37 -11.65 -23.21 4.39
CA PRO A 37 -11.13 -23.01 3.05
C PRO A 37 -12.06 -22.15 2.18
N THR A 38 -11.46 -21.40 1.25
CA THR A 38 -12.20 -20.79 0.13
C THR A 38 -12.66 -21.88 -0.86
N PRO A 39 -13.96 -21.94 -1.22
CA PRO A 39 -14.45 -22.88 -2.25
C PRO A 39 -13.75 -22.67 -3.60
N GLN A 40 -13.63 -23.73 -4.40
CA GLN A 40 -12.78 -23.71 -5.60
C GLN A 40 -13.28 -22.72 -6.66
N GLU A 41 -14.60 -22.59 -6.82
CA GLU A 41 -15.24 -21.63 -7.70
C GLU A 41 -14.90 -20.17 -7.32
N VAL A 42 -14.74 -19.91 -6.02
CA VAL A 42 -14.31 -18.59 -5.52
C VAL A 42 -12.81 -18.40 -5.70
N VAL A 43 -11.99 -19.43 -5.47
CA VAL A 43 -10.55 -19.41 -5.78
C VAL A 43 -10.33 -19.01 -7.25
N ASP A 44 -11.04 -19.66 -8.16
CA ASP A 44 -10.98 -19.37 -9.59
C ASP A 44 -11.39 -17.93 -9.91
N ALA A 45 -12.52 -17.47 -9.34
CA ALA A 45 -13.02 -16.12 -9.54
C ALA A 45 -12.07 -15.05 -8.97
N MET A 46 -11.42 -15.30 -7.83
CA MET A 46 -10.43 -14.41 -7.24
C MET A 46 -9.23 -14.24 -8.17
N LEU A 47 -8.63 -15.35 -8.61
CA LEU A 47 -7.44 -15.35 -9.47
C LEU A 47 -7.75 -14.78 -10.86
N GLN A 48 -8.94 -15.07 -11.41
CA GLN A 48 -9.41 -14.47 -12.66
C GLN A 48 -9.64 -12.97 -12.53
N THR A 49 -10.24 -12.51 -11.42
CA THR A 49 -10.49 -11.08 -11.17
C THR A 49 -9.18 -10.31 -11.02
N ALA A 50 -8.19 -10.93 -10.38
CA ALA A 50 -6.84 -10.38 -10.29
C ALA A 50 -6.05 -10.46 -11.62
N GLY A 51 -6.60 -11.09 -12.66
CA GLY A 51 -5.94 -11.26 -13.94
C GLY A 51 -4.59 -11.96 -13.81
N VAL A 52 -4.51 -12.97 -12.93
CA VAL A 52 -3.28 -13.73 -12.68
C VAL A 52 -2.79 -14.36 -13.99
N GLY A 53 -1.50 -14.20 -14.29
CA GLY A 53 -0.86 -14.76 -15.48
C GLY A 53 0.60 -15.15 -15.28
N ARG A 54 1.26 -15.54 -16.37
CA ARG A 54 2.62 -16.14 -16.37
C ARG A 54 3.73 -15.30 -15.76
N ASP A 55 3.54 -13.98 -15.67
CA ASP A 55 4.54 -13.06 -15.13
C ASP A 55 4.33 -12.81 -13.63
N ASP A 56 3.29 -13.39 -13.04
CA ASP A 56 2.88 -13.12 -11.67
C ASP A 56 3.56 -13.99 -10.62
N ILE A 57 3.85 -13.34 -9.49
CA ILE A 57 4.25 -13.99 -8.25
C ILE A 57 3.11 -13.80 -7.27
N VAL A 58 2.40 -14.88 -6.96
CA VAL A 58 1.20 -14.85 -6.11
C VAL A 58 1.58 -15.13 -4.66
N TYR A 59 1.18 -14.25 -3.75
CA TYR A 59 1.30 -14.47 -2.31
C TYR A 59 -0.08 -14.70 -1.70
N ASP A 60 -0.23 -15.77 -0.93
CA ASP A 60 -1.44 -16.06 -0.17
C ASP A 60 -1.15 -15.91 1.32
N LEU A 61 -1.74 -14.89 1.97
CA LEU A 61 -1.48 -14.58 3.37
C LEU A 61 -2.58 -15.19 4.24
N GLY A 62 -2.26 -16.30 4.92
CA GLY A 62 -3.22 -17.23 5.51
C GLY A 62 -3.57 -18.37 4.55
N CYS A 63 -2.56 -19.09 4.06
CA CYS A 63 -2.72 -19.94 2.88
C CYS A 63 -3.45 -21.27 3.10
N GLY A 64 -3.64 -21.71 4.35
CA GLY A 64 -4.36 -22.94 4.65
C GLY A 64 -3.77 -24.16 3.94
N ASP A 65 -4.60 -24.90 3.20
CA ASP A 65 -4.15 -26.07 2.42
C ASP A 65 -3.43 -25.73 1.10
N GLY A 66 -3.16 -24.46 0.84
CA GLY A 66 -2.37 -23.99 -0.30
C GLY A 66 -3.12 -23.92 -1.63
N ARG A 67 -4.44 -24.15 -1.65
CA ARG A 67 -5.22 -24.24 -2.91
C ARG A 67 -5.14 -23.00 -3.80
N LEU A 68 -5.06 -21.79 -3.24
CA LEU A 68 -4.96 -20.54 -4.01
C LEU A 68 -3.63 -20.47 -4.76
N VAL A 69 -2.52 -20.74 -4.06
CA VAL A 69 -1.17 -20.80 -4.63
C VAL A 69 -1.08 -21.88 -5.70
N ILE A 70 -1.57 -23.08 -5.41
CA ILE A 70 -1.54 -24.22 -6.35
C ILE A 70 -2.37 -23.90 -7.60
N THR A 71 -3.61 -23.42 -7.42
CA THR A 71 -4.49 -23.05 -8.55
C THR A 71 -3.89 -21.93 -9.40
N ALA A 72 -3.28 -20.91 -8.77
CA ALA A 72 -2.63 -19.82 -9.48
C ALA A 72 -1.53 -20.32 -10.44
N ILE A 73 -0.74 -21.29 -9.99
CA ILE A 73 0.37 -21.85 -10.75
C ILE A 73 -0.13 -22.83 -11.83
N GLU A 74 -1.01 -23.75 -11.47
CA GLU A 74 -1.47 -24.85 -12.31
C GLU A 74 -2.45 -24.39 -13.40
N LYS A 75 -3.44 -23.58 -13.03
CA LYS A 75 -4.53 -23.16 -13.92
C LYS A 75 -4.27 -21.83 -14.59
N PHE A 76 -3.71 -20.85 -13.87
CA PHE A 76 -3.46 -19.50 -14.39
C PHE A 76 -2.02 -19.29 -14.85
N GLY A 77 -1.14 -20.26 -14.63
CA GLY A 77 0.24 -20.23 -15.10
C GLY A 77 1.16 -19.29 -14.33
N ALA A 78 0.76 -18.79 -13.14
CA ALA A 78 1.54 -17.86 -12.32
C ALA A 78 2.98 -18.34 -12.15
N LYS A 79 3.97 -17.49 -12.43
CA LYS A 79 5.40 -17.85 -12.42
C LYS A 79 5.80 -18.63 -11.17
N LYS A 80 5.39 -18.12 -10.00
CA LYS A 80 5.68 -18.65 -8.66
C LYS A 80 4.51 -18.34 -7.75
N GLY A 81 4.34 -19.12 -6.70
CA GLY A 81 3.45 -18.76 -5.60
C GLY A 81 4.05 -19.08 -4.24
N VAL A 82 3.72 -18.24 -3.26
CA VAL A 82 4.18 -18.36 -1.88
C VAL A 82 2.97 -18.31 -0.95
N GLY A 83 2.77 -19.35 -0.16
CA GLY A 83 1.74 -19.37 0.88
C GLY A 83 2.36 -19.16 2.26
N ILE A 84 1.75 -18.27 3.04
CA ILE A 84 2.15 -17.97 4.41
C ILE A 84 1.04 -18.43 5.34
N ASP A 85 1.37 -19.22 6.35
CA ASP A 85 0.43 -19.58 7.41
C ASP A 85 1.18 -19.68 8.73
N ILE A 86 0.51 -19.35 9.84
CA ILE A 86 1.08 -19.46 11.19
C ILE A 86 0.90 -20.88 11.74
N ASP A 87 -0.06 -21.65 11.20
CA ASP A 87 -0.36 -23.00 11.66
C ASP A 87 0.54 -24.04 10.97
N PRO A 88 1.43 -24.74 11.71
CA PRO A 88 2.30 -25.77 11.16
C PRO A 88 1.52 -26.94 10.50
N GLU A 89 0.28 -27.20 10.91
CA GLU A 89 -0.57 -28.20 10.26
C GLU A 89 -0.94 -27.77 8.83
N ARG A 90 -1.29 -26.50 8.65
CA ARG A 90 -1.63 -25.94 7.32
C ARG A 90 -0.41 -25.96 6.40
N ILE A 91 0.78 -25.68 6.93
CA ILE A 91 2.04 -25.77 6.16
C ILE A 91 2.36 -27.21 5.75
N ARG A 92 2.09 -28.21 6.62
CA ARG A 92 2.22 -29.63 6.26
C ARG A 92 1.27 -30.01 5.13
N ASP A 93 -0.01 -29.62 5.24
CA ASP A 93 -1.05 -29.94 4.25
C ASP A 93 -0.74 -29.30 2.90
N SER A 94 -0.47 -27.99 2.88
CA SER A 94 -0.14 -27.24 1.66
C SER A 94 1.12 -27.76 0.97
N SER A 95 2.18 -28.08 1.73
CA SER A 95 3.39 -28.70 1.19
C SER A 95 3.12 -30.10 0.59
N ALA A 96 2.25 -30.89 1.21
CA ALA A 96 1.85 -32.19 0.67
C ALA A 96 1.03 -32.05 -0.62
N ASN A 97 0.13 -31.06 -0.67
CA ASN A 97 -0.66 -30.77 -1.86
C ASN A 97 0.21 -30.30 -3.04
N ALA A 98 1.20 -29.43 -2.81
CA ALA A 98 2.13 -29.04 -3.86
C ALA A 98 3.01 -30.20 -4.35
N ARG A 99 3.43 -31.12 -3.47
CA ARG A 99 4.10 -32.36 -3.89
C ARG A 99 3.19 -33.21 -4.78
N LYS A 100 1.93 -33.40 -4.39
CA LYS A 100 0.95 -34.16 -5.16
C LYS A 100 0.69 -33.55 -6.54
N ALA A 101 0.70 -32.21 -6.62
CA ALA A 101 0.55 -31.46 -7.87
C ALA A 101 1.86 -31.34 -8.68
N ASN A 102 2.99 -31.84 -8.18
CA ASN A 102 4.33 -31.68 -8.77
C ASN A 102 4.75 -30.22 -8.97
N LEU A 103 4.43 -29.34 -8.01
CA LEU A 103 4.69 -27.90 -8.09
C LEU A 103 5.73 -27.40 -7.08
N THR A 104 6.53 -28.29 -6.46
CA THR A 104 7.48 -27.90 -5.40
C THR A 104 8.60 -26.97 -5.86
N ASP A 105 8.83 -26.85 -7.17
CA ASP A 105 9.78 -25.91 -7.78
C ASP A 105 9.22 -24.48 -7.90
N ARG A 106 7.88 -24.32 -7.86
CA ARG A 106 7.19 -23.04 -8.07
C ARG A 106 6.28 -22.62 -6.91
N ALA A 107 5.86 -23.55 -6.06
CA ALA A 107 5.06 -23.31 -4.86
C ALA A 107 5.92 -23.47 -3.60
N THR A 108 5.97 -22.43 -2.77
CA THR A 108 6.66 -22.46 -1.47
C THR A 108 5.67 -22.14 -0.36
N PHE A 109 5.71 -22.89 0.74
CA PHE A 109 4.85 -22.65 1.91
C PHE A 109 5.72 -22.43 3.14
N LEU A 110 5.47 -21.33 3.87
CA LEU A 110 6.30 -20.88 4.97
C LEU A 110 5.47 -20.72 6.24
N GLU A 111 5.94 -21.35 7.33
CA GLU A 111 5.38 -21.17 8.68
C GLU A 111 5.86 -19.82 9.24
N GLN A 112 5.05 -18.78 9.08
CA GLN A 112 5.42 -17.41 9.45
C GLN A 112 4.19 -16.61 9.89
N ASP A 113 4.43 -15.59 10.73
CA ASP A 113 3.44 -14.55 10.94
C ASP A 113 3.37 -13.65 9.70
N LEU A 114 2.19 -13.58 9.09
CA LEU A 114 1.93 -12.70 7.94
C LEU A 114 2.24 -11.22 8.25
N TYR A 115 2.17 -10.79 9.52
CA TYR A 115 2.49 -9.41 9.94
C TYR A 115 3.99 -9.12 10.04
N GLU A 116 4.83 -10.15 9.97
CA GLU A 116 6.28 -10.05 10.04
C GLU A 116 6.95 -10.54 8.74
N THR A 117 6.15 -11.04 7.80
CA THR A 117 6.61 -11.61 6.54
C THR A 117 6.96 -10.52 5.52
N GLU A 118 8.06 -10.77 4.79
CA GLU A 118 8.47 -9.98 3.64
C GLU A 118 7.84 -10.55 2.36
N PHE A 119 7.04 -9.72 1.68
CA PHE A 119 6.30 -10.08 0.47
C PHE A 119 6.39 -9.02 -0.63
N SER A 120 7.42 -8.15 -0.62
CA SER A 120 7.59 -7.13 -1.67
C SER A 120 7.86 -7.65 -3.08
N GLU A 121 8.15 -8.95 -3.26
CA GLU A 121 8.24 -9.57 -4.58
C GLU A 121 6.86 -9.91 -5.19
N ALA A 122 5.79 -9.88 -4.39
CA ALA A 122 4.44 -10.22 -4.85
C ALA A 122 3.94 -9.24 -5.92
N THR A 123 3.31 -9.78 -6.96
CA THR A 123 2.57 -8.99 -7.96
C THR A 123 1.06 -9.12 -7.78
N VAL A 124 0.63 -10.16 -7.05
CA VAL A 124 -0.74 -10.41 -6.61
C VAL A 124 -0.72 -10.93 -5.18
N VAL A 125 -1.55 -10.37 -4.31
CA VAL A 125 -1.79 -10.89 -2.96
C VAL A 125 -3.24 -11.38 -2.86
N THR A 126 -3.43 -12.60 -2.38
CA THR A 126 -4.73 -13.20 -2.09
C THR A 126 -4.95 -13.23 -0.58
N LEU A 127 -6.19 -12.99 -0.15
CA LEU A 127 -6.59 -12.92 1.25
C LEU A 127 -7.90 -13.66 1.48
N TYR A 128 -7.95 -14.49 2.52
CA TYR A 128 -9.19 -14.91 3.17
C TYR A 128 -8.96 -14.99 4.68
N LEU A 129 -9.16 -13.87 5.37
CA LEU A 129 -8.82 -13.70 6.79
C LEU A 129 -10.06 -13.33 7.62
N LEU A 130 -10.04 -12.16 8.27
CA LEU A 130 -11.14 -11.54 9.00
C LEU A 130 -11.08 -10.02 8.82
N PRO A 131 -12.18 -9.27 8.99
CA PRO A 131 -12.20 -7.82 8.76
C PRO A 131 -11.09 -7.04 9.51
N LYS A 132 -10.93 -7.32 10.81
CA LYS A 132 -9.89 -6.65 11.62
C LYS A 132 -8.47 -6.99 11.18
N LEU A 133 -8.24 -8.19 10.65
CA LEU A 133 -6.92 -8.62 10.16
C LEU A 133 -6.59 -7.91 8.85
N ASN A 134 -7.56 -7.79 7.92
CA ASN A 134 -7.39 -7.03 6.68
C ASN A 134 -6.99 -5.57 6.95
N VAL A 135 -7.67 -4.91 7.89
CA VAL A 135 -7.39 -3.51 8.25
C VAL A 135 -6.00 -3.37 8.88
N ARG A 136 -5.59 -4.33 9.74
CA ARG A 136 -4.24 -4.38 10.33
C ARG A 136 -3.16 -4.62 9.27
N LEU A 137 -3.46 -5.40 8.24
CA LEU A 137 -2.54 -5.73 7.15
C LEU A 137 -2.39 -4.59 6.13
N ARG A 138 -3.42 -3.76 5.95
CA ARG A 138 -3.44 -2.65 4.97
C ARG A 138 -2.17 -1.77 4.99
N PRO A 139 -1.66 -1.27 6.14
CA PRO A 139 -0.40 -0.53 6.16
C PRO A 139 0.80 -1.31 5.60
N MET A 140 0.85 -2.64 5.74
CA MET A 140 1.94 -3.45 5.18
C MET A 140 1.81 -3.58 3.67
N LEU A 141 0.60 -3.79 3.14
CA LEU A 141 0.36 -3.84 1.70
C LEU A 141 0.91 -2.59 1.01
N PHE A 142 0.60 -1.40 1.53
CA PHE A 142 1.09 -0.12 1.00
C PHE A 142 2.61 0.09 1.12
N ARG A 143 3.29 -0.66 1.99
CA ARG A 143 4.74 -0.51 2.21
C ARG A 143 5.56 -1.52 1.44
N GLN A 144 5.00 -2.69 1.18
CA GLN A 144 5.70 -3.80 0.56
C GLN A 144 5.40 -3.90 -0.92
N LEU A 145 4.14 -3.66 -1.32
CA LEU A 145 3.73 -3.76 -2.71
C LEU A 145 4.10 -2.49 -3.50
N ARG A 146 4.17 -2.64 -4.82
CA ARG A 146 4.45 -1.57 -5.77
C ARG A 146 3.14 -1.10 -6.41
N PRO A 147 3.08 0.16 -6.89
CA PRO A 147 1.93 0.63 -7.65
C PRO A 147 1.60 -0.30 -8.82
N GLY A 148 0.34 -0.72 -8.91
CA GLY A 148 -0.13 -1.68 -9.92
C GLY A 148 -0.16 -3.15 -9.48
N ASP A 149 0.53 -3.51 -8.39
CA ASP A 149 0.36 -4.84 -7.79
C ASP A 149 -1.09 -4.96 -7.26
N ARG A 150 -1.65 -6.17 -7.34
CA ARG A 150 -3.09 -6.40 -7.14
C ARG A 150 -3.36 -7.14 -5.84
N ILE A 151 -4.50 -6.85 -5.23
CA ILE A 151 -4.96 -7.52 -4.03
C ILE A 151 -6.36 -8.04 -4.30
N VAL A 152 -6.62 -9.29 -3.92
CA VAL A 152 -7.96 -9.89 -3.99
C VAL A 152 -8.30 -10.54 -2.66
N SER A 153 -9.49 -10.24 -2.13
CA SER A 153 -9.96 -10.69 -0.82
C SER A 153 -11.31 -11.37 -0.93
N HIS A 154 -11.44 -12.53 -0.29
CA HIS A 154 -12.70 -13.23 -0.13
C HIS A 154 -13.45 -12.72 1.11
N ALA A 155 -14.73 -12.38 0.93
CA ALA A 155 -15.73 -12.00 1.94
C ALA A 155 -15.49 -10.68 2.71
N PHE A 156 -14.24 -10.24 2.88
CA PHE A 156 -13.91 -9.10 3.76
C PHE A 156 -13.22 -7.97 3.01
N ASP A 157 -13.66 -6.73 3.26
CA ASP A 157 -13.13 -5.51 2.66
C ASP A 157 -11.88 -4.97 3.42
N MET A 158 -11.53 -3.71 3.17
CA MET A 158 -10.47 -2.98 3.89
C MET A 158 -10.98 -1.62 4.44
N GLU A 159 -12.23 -1.57 4.90
CA GLU A 159 -12.91 -0.37 5.42
C GLU A 159 -12.77 0.84 4.48
N GLU A 160 -12.15 1.93 4.96
CA GLU A 160 -11.98 3.21 4.24
C GLU A 160 -11.24 3.10 2.90
N TRP A 161 -10.60 1.96 2.61
CA TRP A 161 -10.01 1.70 1.31
C TRP A 161 -11.00 0.94 0.44
N GLU A 162 -11.81 1.69 -0.30
CA GLU A 162 -12.82 1.14 -1.20
C GLU A 162 -12.19 0.22 -2.25
N ALA A 163 -12.89 -0.84 -2.64
CA ALA A 163 -12.44 -1.77 -3.68
C ALA A 163 -12.58 -1.12 -5.07
N ASP A 164 -11.60 -1.37 -5.93
CA ASP A 164 -11.68 -0.98 -7.35
C ASP A 164 -12.72 -1.82 -8.10
N LYS A 165 -12.99 -3.04 -7.61
CA LYS A 165 -14.06 -3.91 -8.09
C LYS A 165 -14.58 -4.80 -6.97
N THR A 166 -15.89 -5.01 -6.96
CA THR A 166 -16.57 -5.99 -6.11
C THR A 166 -17.39 -6.91 -7.01
N ILE A 167 -17.27 -8.22 -6.84
CA ILE A 167 -18.07 -9.21 -7.58
C ILE A 167 -18.77 -10.16 -6.61
N GLN A 168 -19.93 -10.66 -7.04
CA GLN A 168 -20.63 -11.77 -6.38
C GLN A 168 -20.33 -13.06 -7.14
N VAL A 169 -19.89 -14.08 -6.41
CA VAL A 169 -19.59 -15.41 -6.96
C VAL A 169 -20.64 -16.38 -6.44
N PRO A 170 -21.47 -16.98 -7.31
CA PRO A 170 -22.43 -17.99 -6.90
C PRO A 170 -21.66 -19.26 -6.47
N GLY A 171 -21.90 -19.71 -5.24
CA GLY A 171 -21.37 -20.98 -4.75
C GLY A 171 -22.21 -22.17 -5.20
N GLU A 172 -21.57 -23.34 -5.28
CA GLU A 172 -22.27 -24.61 -5.56
C GLU A 172 -23.32 -24.96 -4.48
N ASP A 173 -23.10 -24.46 -3.26
CA ASP A 173 -24.00 -24.56 -2.12
C ASP A 173 -25.12 -23.51 -2.11
N GLN A 174 -25.33 -22.81 -3.23
CA GLN A 174 -26.31 -21.73 -3.40
C GLN A 174 -26.06 -20.50 -2.52
N GLN A 175 -24.88 -20.39 -1.89
CA GLN A 175 -24.49 -19.18 -1.16
C GLN A 175 -23.63 -18.29 -2.06
N GLU A 176 -24.04 -17.04 -2.23
CA GLU A 176 -23.21 -16.04 -2.89
C GLU A 176 -22.07 -15.59 -1.98
N ARG A 177 -20.89 -15.44 -2.57
CA ARG A 177 -19.67 -15.00 -1.89
C ARG A 177 -19.13 -13.76 -2.56
N THR A 178 -18.89 -12.73 -1.76
CA THR A 178 -18.32 -11.48 -2.24
C THR A 178 -16.81 -11.63 -2.41
N VAL A 179 -16.29 -11.19 -3.56
CA VAL A 179 -14.86 -11.01 -3.81
C VAL A 179 -14.59 -9.53 -4.06
N TYR A 180 -13.61 -9.00 -3.33
CA TYR A 180 -13.14 -7.64 -3.46
C TYR A 180 -11.78 -7.60 -4.14
N TYR A 181 -11.55 -6.59 -4.96
CA TYR A 181 -10.32 -6.40 -5.72
C TYR A 181 -9.82 -4.96 -5.63
N TRP A 182 -8.51 -4.82 -5.41
CA TRP A 182 -7.81 -3.54 -5.39
C TRP A 182 -6.56 -3.60 -6.25
N VAL A 183 -6.18 -2.44 -6.78
CA VAL A 183 -4.89 -2.16 -7.38
C VAL A 183 -4.17 -1.20 -6.45
N LEU A 184 -2.95 -1.54 -6.04
CA LEU A 184 -2.18 -0.65 -5.18
C LEU A 184 -1.93 0.69 -5.90
N PRO A 185 -2.41 1.83 -5.38
CA PRO A 185 -2.34 3.09 -6.09
C PRO A 185 -0.93 3.68 -6.03
N GLY A 186 -0.55 4.37 -7.10
CA GLY A 186 0.67 5.15 -7.21
C GLY A 186 0.64 6.45 -6.43
N GLY A 187 1.81 7.07 -6.27
CA GLY A 187 1.94 8.35 -5.59
C GLY A 187 1.55 9.54 -6.47
N ALA A 188 0.29 9.96 -6.44
CA ALA A 188 -0.23 11.09 -7.21
C ALA A 188 -0.17 12.42 -6.46
N ALA A 189 -0.29 12.43 -5.12
CA ALA A 189 -0.32 13.69 -4.37
C ALA A 189 0.94 14.55 -4.53
N GLY A 190 0.74 15.87 -4.57
CA GLY A 190 1.80 16.86 -4.67
C GLY A 190 1.53 17.96 -5.70
N ALA A 191 2.49 18.86 -5.82
CA ALA A 191 2.48 19.94 -6.80
C ALA A 191 3.24 19.49 -8.07
N TRP A 192 2.55 19.48 -9.19
CA TRP A 192 3.03 19.09 -10.51
C TRP A 192 3.11 20.30 -11.43
N LYS A 193 4.10 20.33 -12.31
CA LYS A 193 4.32 21.42 -13.26
C LYS A 193 4.55 20.87 -14.66
N TRP A 194 3.92 21.48 -15.65
CA TRP A 194 4.19 21.22 -17.07
C TRP A 194 3.89 22.46 -17.89
N THR A 195 4.29 22.39 -19.15
CA THR A 195 3.93 23.36 -20.17
C THR A 195 2.93 22.72 -21.12
N LEU A 196 1.81 23.39 -21.38
CA LEU A 196 0.80 22.82 -22.27
C LEU A 196 1.28 22.72 -23.72
N PRO A 197 0.94 21.63 -24.43
CA PRO A 197 1.12 21.56 -25.87
C PRO A 197 0.23 22.61 -26.55
N GLY A 198 0.84 23.60 -27.20
CA GLY A 198 0.09 24.68 -27.88
C GLY A 198 0.93 25.93 -28.14
N ALA A 199 0.40 26.87 -28.92
CA ALA A 199 1.12 28.00 -29.50
C ALA A 199 1.75 28.99 -28.49
N LYS A 200 1.30 29.00 -27.23
CA LYS A 200 1.74 29.97 -26.20
C LYS A 200 2.58 29.36 -25.08
N GLY A 201 2.72 28.04 -24.99
CA GLY A 201 3.50 27.39 -23.92
C GLY A 201 3.06 27.79 -22.52
N GLU A 202 1.75 27.72 -22.24
CA GLU A 202 1.16 28.11 -20.95
C GLU A 202 1.68 27.22 -19.81
N GLN A 203 2.13 27.86 -18.72
CA GLN A 203 2.65 27.15 -17.55
C GLN A 203 1.47 26.68 -16.69
N CYS A 204 1.45 25.38 -16.42
CA CYS A 204 0.43 24.76 -15.58
C CYS A 204 1.03 24.30 -14.25
N GLN A 205 0.29 24.54 -13.17
CA GLN A 205 0.60 24.04 -11.84
C GLN A 205 -0.60 23.26 -11.31
N LEU A 206 -0.47 21.94 -11.17
CA LEU A 206 -1.52 21.06 -10.64
C LEU A 206 -1.19 20.67 -9.21
N ARG A 207 -2.10 20.91 -8.28
CA ARG A 207 -2.00 20.44 -6.90
C ARG A 207 -2.96 19.27 -6.71
N LEU A 208 -2.42 18.07 -6.51
CA LEU A 208 -3.19 16.86 -6.25
C LEU A 208 -3.22 16.51 -4.77
N ARG A 209 -4.42 16.24 -4.25
CA ARG A 209 -4.67 15.53 -3.01
C ARG A 209 -5.03 14.08 -3.35
N GLN A 210 -4.71 13.17 -2.44
CA GLN A 210 -4.98 11.75 -2.63
C GLN A 210 -5.30 11.11 -1.29
N ARG A 211 -6.29 10.22 -1.29
CA ARG A 211 -6.58 9.25 -0.23
C ARG A 211 -6.78 7.89 -0.88
N PHE A 212 -5.86 6.97 -0.66
CA PHE A 212 -5.80 5.69 -1.39
C PHE A 212 -5.81 5.94 -2.91
N GLN A 213 -6.79 5.42 -3.66
CA GLN A 213 -6.98 5.66 -5.09
C GLN A 213 -7.83 6.89 -5.42
N ALA A 214 -8.52 7.48 -4.44
CA ALA A 214 -9.29 8.70 -4.65
C ALA A 214 -8.34 9.89 -4.81
N VAL A 215 -8.44 10.59 -5.93
CA VAL A 215 -7.61 11.76 -6.27
C VAL A 215 -8.51 12.95 -6.57
N SER A 216 -8.12 14.11 -6.06
CA SER A 216 -8.76 15.39 -6.35
C SER A 216 -7.70 16.48 -6.46
N GLY A 217 -8.05 17.65 -7.00
CA GLY A 217 -7.07 18.71 -7.10
C GLY A 217 -7.55 19.94 -7.85
N THR A 218 -6.67 20.92 -7.89
CA THR A 218 -6.83 22.15 -8.65
C THR A 218 -5.67 22.32 -9.60
N VAL A 219 -5.95 22.90 -10.75
CA VAL A 219 -4.94 23.31 -11.72
C VAL A 219 -4.97 24.82 -11.85
N LYS A 220 -3.80 25.43 -11.79
CA LYS A 220 -3.56 26.83 -12.08
C LYS A 220 -2.96 26.95 -13.47
N ILE A 221 -3.61 27.73 -14.33
CA ILE A 221 -3.19 28.01 -15.70
C ILE A 221 -3.21 29.53 -15.88
N ASP A 222 -2.09 30.11 -16.30
CA ASP A 222 -1.95 31.56 -16.54
C ASP A 222 -2.46 32.44 -15.37
N GLY A 223 -2.29 31.93 -14.14
CA GLY A 223 -2.72 32.63 -12.93
C GLY A 223 -4.13 32.28 -12.43
N GLN A 224 -4.98 31.69 -13.26
CA GLN A 224 -6.34 31.29 -12.88
C GLN A 224 -6.36 29.85 -12.37
N GLU A 225 -6.96 29.66 -11.20
CA GLU A 225 -7.08 28.34 -10.55
C GLU A 225 -8.49 27.78 -10.74
N GLN A 226 -8.57 26.50 -11.08
CA GLN A 226 -9.83 25.79 -11.28
C GLN A 226 -9.72 24.31 -10.85
N PRO A 227 -10.81 23.67 -10.43
CA PRO A 227 -10.80 22.25 -10.10
C PRO A 227 -10.56 21.38 -11.33
N ILE A 228 -9.91 20.24 -11.14
CA ILE A 228 -9.92 19.16 -12.14
C ILE A 228 -11.22 18.35 -12.03
N ALA A 229 -11.60 17.69 -13.12
CA ALA A 229 -12.76 16.79 -13.17
C ALA A 229 -12.31 15.35 -13.49
N ASP A 230 -13.21 14.38 -13.31
CA ASP A 230 -13.05 12.99 -13.77
C ASP A 230 -11.72 12.32 -13.38
N ALA A 231 -11.17 12.67 -12.21
CA ALA A 231 -9.90 12.13 -11.75
C ALA A 231 -10.01 10.65 -11.38
N LYS A 232 -9.15 9.80 -11.94
CA LYS A 232 -9.08 8.36 -11.63
C LYS A 232 -7.63 7.92 -11.53
N LEU A 233 -7.32 7.15 -10.51
CA LEU A 233 -6.00 6.56 -10.28
C LEU A 233 -6.14 5.04 -10.19
N ALA A 234 -5.44 4.33 -11.06
CA ALA A 234 -5.37 2.86 -11.03
C ALA A 234 -3.91 2.44 -11.20
N GLY A 235 -3.31 1.91 -10.13
CA GLY A 235 -1.88 1.68 -10.11
C GLY A 235 -1.11 2.98 -10.30
N ASP A 236 -0.14 2.98 -11.22
CA ASP A 236 0.61 4.16 -11.64
C ASP A 236 -0.12 5.04 -12.66
N ARG A 237 -1.31 4.65 -13.15
CA ARG A 237 -2.03 5.37 -14.19
C ARG A 237 -2.98 6.41 -13.60
N LEU A 238 -2.79 7.67 -13.99
CA LEU A 238 -3.66 8.78 -13.63
C LEU A 238 -4.38 9.31 -14.86
N THR A 239 -5.70 9.51 -14.75
CA THR A 239 -6.49 10.31 -15.69
C THR A 239 -7.19 11.45 -14.97
N PHE A 240 -7.38 12.57 -15.64
CA PHE A 240 -8.21 13.68 -15.17
C PHE A 240 -8.58 14.59 -16.35
N ALA A 241 -9.59 15.42 -16.16
CA ALA A 241 -10.02 16.40 -17.14
C ALA A 241 -9.80 17.82 -16.62
N ILE A 242 -9.47 18.72 -17.56
CA ILE A 242 -9.50 20.17 -17.37
C ILE A 242 -10.56 20.71 -18.33
N VAL A 243 -11.54 21.46 -17.82
CA VAL A 243 -12.52 22.16 -18.65
C VAL A 243 -12.12 23.62 -18.68
N ARG A 244 -11.91 24.19 -19.87
CA ARG A 244 -11.65 25.61 -20.07
C ARG A 244 -12.87 26.25 -20.71
N GLU A 245 -13.29 27.38 -20.15
CA GLU A 245 -14.34 28.21 -20.73
C GLU A 245 -13.72 29.48 -21.31
N ALA A 246 -13.93 29.72 -22.61
CA ALA A 246 -13.51 30.94 -23.29
C ALA A 246 -14.71 31.51 -24.06
N GLY A 247 -15.48 32.38 -23.41
CA GLY A 247 -16.70 32.92 -24.01
C GLY A 247 -17.79 31.85 -24.15
N LYS A 248 -18.25 31.56 -25.38
CA LYS A 248 -19.22 30.49 -25.66
C LYS A 248 -18.56 29.13 -25.93
N ASP A 249 -17.26 29.10 -26.14
CA ASP A 249 -16.52 27.90 -26.46
C ASP A 249 -16.04 27.22 -25.18
N LYS A 250 -16.31 25.92 -25.07
CA LYS A 250 -15.76 25.06 -24.02
C LYS A 250 -14.77 24.10 -24.65
N ALA A 251 -13.54 24.09 -24.14
CA ALA A 251 -12.54 23.09 -24.49
C ALA A 251 -12.39 22.11 -23.32
N LYS A 252 -12.65 20.82 -23.57
CA LYS A 252 -12.38 19.76 -22.59
C LYS A 252 -11.05 19.12 -22.94
N MET A 253 -10.13 19.09 -21.98
CA MET A 253 -8.82 18.48 -22.11
C MET A 253 -8.77 17.25 -21.21
N LEU A 254 -8.66 16.06 -21.81
CA LEU A 254 -8.56 14.79 -21.10
C LEU A 254 -7.08 14.36 -21.02
N PHE A 255 -6.54 14.39 -19.81
CA PHE A 255 -5.19 13.93 -19.53
C PHE A 255 -5.20 12.46 -19.15
N SER A 256 -4.28 11.70 -19.72
CA SER A 256 -3.96 10.33 -19.31
C SER A 256 -2.46 10.16 -19.25
N GLY A 257 -1.93 9.58 -18.18
CA GLY A 257 -0.50 9.33 -18.07
C GLY A 257 -0.14 8.31 -17.00
N ARG A 258 1.14 7.95 -16.96
CA ARG A 258 1.75 7.09 -15.95
C ARG A 258 2.67 7.90 -15.04
N ILE A 259 2.56 7.66 -13.75
CA ILE A 259 3.41 8.23 -12.71
C ILE A 259 4.68 7.38 -12.61
N ILE A 260 5.82 7.98 -12.97
CA ILE A 260 7.13 7.36 -12.90
C ILE A 260 7.99 8.21 -11.96
N GLY A 261 8.05 7.81 -10.69
CA GLY A 261 8.72 8.60 -9.65
C GLY A 261 8.09 9.99 -9.52
N ASN A 262 8.87 11.03 -9.85
CA ASN A 262 8.42 12.44 -9.84
C ASN A 262 8.06 12.97 -11.23
N THR A 263 7.78 12.08 -12.19
CA THR A 263 7.35 12.44 -13.54
C THR A 263 5.99 11.82 -13.82
N LEU A 264 5.16 12.52 -14.60
CA LEU A 264 3.89 12.04 -15.10
C LEU A 264 3.92 12.20 -16.61
N VAL A 265 3.98 11.08 -17.33
CA VAL A 265 4.17 11.04 -18.78
C VAL A 265 2.95 10.44 -19.44
N GLY A 266 2.45 11.06 -20.50
CA GLY A 266 1.36 10.49 -21.27
C GLY A 266 0.83 11.42 -22.34
N THR A 267 -0.49 11.39 -22.54
CA THR A 267 -1.17 12.15 -23.60
C THR A 267 -2.28 13.02 -23.03
N VAL A 268 -2.48 14.17 -23.65
CA VAL A 268 -3.66 15.01 -23.48
C VAL A 268 -4.45 14.99 -24.79
N GLU A 269 -5.75 14.77 -24.69
CA GLU A 269 -6.70 14.87 -25.81
C GLU A 269 -7.60 16.07 -25.58
N THR A 270 -7.57 17.03 -26.51
CA THR A 270 -8.36 18.26 -26.43
C THR A 270 -9.52 18.18 -27.41
N GLU A 271 -10.74 18.31 -26.88
CA GLU A 271 -11.96 18.46 -27.65
C GLU A 271 -12.26 19.95 -27.87
N GLY A 272 -12.24 20.39 -29.13
CA GLY A 272 -12.56 21.76 -29.53
C GLY A 272 -11.40 22.76 -29.43
N GLY A 273 -11.55 23.88 -30.13
CA GLY A 273 -10.57 24.96 -30.16
C GLY A 273 -9.31 24.69 -31.02
N PRO A 274 -8.36 25.66 -31.07
CA PRO A 274 -7.17 25.59 -31.94
C PRO A 274 -6.15 24.51 -31.57
N ALA A 275 -6.24 23.97 -30.35
CA ALA A 275 -5.35 22.92 -29.83
C ALA A 275 -6.04 21.54 -29.84
N ALA A 276 -7.11 21.37 -30.63
CA ALA A 276 -7.83 20.11 -30.74
C ALA A 276 -6.92 18.99 -31.26
N GLY A 277 -7.11 17.80 -30.72
CA GLY A 277 -6.31 16.63 -31.05
C GLY A 277 -5.54 16.07 -29.86
N LYS A 278 -4.69 15.08 -30.14
CA LYS A 278 -3.95 14.32 -29.14
C LYS A 278 -2.48 14.71 -29.15
N HIS A 279 -1.96 15.08 -27.99
CA HIS A 279 -0.58 15.53 -27.82
C HIS A 279 0.09 14.80 -26.68
N GLU A 280 1.39 14.54 -26.80
CA GLU A 280 2.20 14.08 -25.68
C GLU A 280 2.42 15.21 -24.68
N TRP A 281 2.51 14.85 -23.39
CA TRP A 281 2.85 15.79 -22.34
C TRP A 281 3.68 15.10 -21.26
N THR A 282 4.42 15.91 -20.51
CA THR A 282 5.17 15.45 -19.35
C THR A 282 5.09 16.50 -18.26
N ALA A 283 4.69 16.09 -17.06
CA ALA A 283 4.76 16.91 -15.86
C ALA A 283 5.81 16.41 -14.88
N THR A 284 6.38 17.34 -14.12
CA THR A 284 7.32 17.05 -13.04
C THR A 284 6.72 17.45 -11.69
N ARG A 285 6.83 16.59 -10.68
CA ARG A 285 6.45 16.89 -9.30
C ARG A 285 7.58 17.56 -8.54
N ASP A 286 7.25 18.55 -7.73
CA ASP A 286 8.18 19.16 -6.79
C ASP A 286 8.79 18.10 -5.87
N ARG A 287 10.12 18.05 -5.80
CA ARG A 287 10.84 17.08 -4.96
C ARG A 287 10.85 17.57 -3.52
N VAL A 288 10.31 16.76 -2.61
CA VAL A 288 10.30 17.05 -1.18
C VAL A 288 10.93 15.92 -0.39
N ASN A 289 11.57 16.27 0.73
CA ASN A 289 12.06 15.28 1.68
C ASN A 289 11.02 15.06 2.78
N LEU A 290 10.30 13.93 2.72
CA LEU A 290 9.31 13.57 3.75
C LEU A 290 9.97 13.22 5.11
N VAL A 291 11.20 12.68 5.09
CA VAL A 291 11.89 12.25 6.31
C VAL A 291 12.27 13.48 7.14
N GLY A 292 11.95 13.43 8.43
CA GLY A 292 12.17 14.54 9.35
C GLY A 292 11.17 14.56 10.49
N THR A 293 11.27 15.60 11.31
CA THR A 293 10.32 15.88 12.37
C THR A 293 9.52 17.12 12.01
N TRP A 294 8.21 17.03 12.13
CA TRP A 294 7.24 18.03 11.70
C TRP A 294 6.40 18.42 12.91
N GLY A 295 6.46 19.69 13.32
CA GLY A 295 5.81 20.20 14.52
C GLY A 295 4.61 21.08 14.21
N TRP A 296 3.56 20.95 15.02
CA TRP A 296 2.39 21.83 15.03
C TRP A 296 1.77 21.89 16.43
N LYS A 297 0.64 22.59 16.56
CA LYS A 297 -0.16 22.60 17.78
C LYS A 297 -1.49 21.88 17.59
N MET A 298 -1.82 20.95 18.49
CA MET A 298 -3.13 20.34 18.62
C MET A 298 -3.89 21.04 19.74
N GLY A 299 -4.75 21.99 19.38
CA GLY A 299 -5.27 22.96 20.35
C GLY A 299 -4.11 23.83 20.86
N GLU A 300 -3.90 23.86 22.18
CA GLU A 300 -2.77 24.57 22.79
C GLU A 300 -1.52 23.68 22.97
N GLN A 301 -1.66 22.37 22.81
CA GLN A 301 -0.60 21.40 23.10
C GLN A 301 0.31 21.18 21.90
N PRO A 302 1.64 21.09 22.08
CA PRO A 302 2.55 20.75 21.00
C PRO A 302 2.35 19.30 20.53
N ALA A 303 2.47 19.10 19.22
CA ALA A 303 2.49 17.79 18.60
C ALA A 303 3.63 17.71 17.57
N THR A 304 4.24 16.53 17.46
CA THR A 304 5.29 16.27 16.46
C THR A 304 5.06 14.94 15.74
N LEU A 305 5.17 14.96 14.42
CA LEU A 305 5.21 13.79 13.56
C LEU A 305 6.65 13.57 13.13
N ARG A 306 7.23 12.43 13.52
CA ARG A 306 8.52 11.97 13.03
C ARG A 306 8.30 10.96 11.92
N ILE A 307 8.83 11.28 10.74
CA ILE A 307 8.84 10.40 9.58
C ILE A 307 10.27 9.89 9.39
N GLU A 308 10.43 8.57 9.37
CA GLU A 308 11.72 7.90 9.20
C GLU A 308 11.69 6.94 8.03
N ARG A 309 12.87 6.68 7.44
CA ARG A 309 13.06 5.63 6.44
C ARG A 309 13.82 4.46 7.06
N ARG A 310 13.29 3.25 6.93
CA ARG A 310 13.94 1.98 7.32
C ARG A 310 13.73 1.00 6.18
N ASP A 311 14.81 0.40 5.68
CA ASP A 311 14.78 -0.56 4.56
C ASP A 311 13.99 -0.05 3.35
N GLY A 312 14.23 1.20 2.96
CA GLY A 312 13.54 1.87 1.85
C GLY A 312 12.12 2.35 2.15
N ARG A 313 11.48 1.88 3.22
CA ARG A 313 10.08 2.15 3.58
C ARG A 313 9.93 3.29 4.59
N LEU A 314 8.85 4.06 4.48
CA LEU A 314 8.56 5.17 5.39
C LEU A 314 7.71 4.73 6.59
N TYR A 315 8.05 5.24 7.77
CA TYR A 315 7.38 4.99 9.05
C TYR A 315 7.05 6.34 9.70
N GLY A 316 5.86 6.46 10.29
CA GLY A 316 5.47 7.63 11.07
C GLY A 316 5.38 7.31 12.56
N ALA A 317 5.76 8.27 13.41
CA ALA A 317 5.53 8.22 14.85
C ALA A 317 5.10 9.60 15.36
N LEU A 318 4.02 9.63 16.14
CA LEU A 318 3.41 10.85 16.67
C LEU A 318 3.77 11.00 18.15
N SER A 319 4.21 12.20 18.55
CA SER A 319 4.32 12.60 19.94
C SER A 319 3.34 13.73 20.21
N THR A 320 2.60 13.65 21.31
CA THR A 320 1.72 14.70 21.81
C THR A 320 2.18 15.11 23.21
N ALA A 321 1.68 16.21 23.75
CA ALA A 321 2.03 16.62 25.13
C ALA A 321 1.69 15.56 26.19
N GLU A 322 0.64 14.76 25.95
CA GLU A 322 0.14 13.75 26.89
C GLU A 322 0.82 12.38 26.76
N LYS A 323 1.42 12.09 25.59
CA LYS A 323 1.98 10.77 25.29
C LYS A 323 3.37 10.89 24.67
N ALA A 324 4.28 10.08 25.20
CA ALA A 324 5.55 9.80 24.56
C ALA A 324 5.33 9.31 23.11
N GLN A 325 6.34 9.47 22.27
CA GLN A 325 6.28 9.15 20.85
C GLN A 325 5.74 7.73 20.58
N VAL A 326 4.56 7.64 19.96
CA VAL A 326 3.88 6.38 19.60
C VAL A 326 4.01 6.15 18.10
N ARG A 327 4.40 4.93 17.72
CA ARG A 327 4.43 4.51 16.31
C ARG A 327 3.00 4.46 15.76
N LEU A 328 2.81 5.05 14.58
CA LEU A 328 1.52 5.06 13.90
C LEU A 328 1.31 3.72 13.19
N ALA A 329 0.27 2.99 13.57
CA ALA A 329 -0.13 1.75 12.89
C ALA A 329 -0.59 2.06 11.45
N HIS A 330 -1.42 3.10 11.30
CA HIS A 330 -1.90 3.59 10.02
C HIS A 330 -1.13 4.85 9.64
N PHE A 331 -0.02 4.68 8.93
CA PHE A 331 0.74 5.76 8.31
C PHE A 331 1.03 5.38 6.86
N TYR A 332 0.72 6.28 5.94
CA TYR A 332 0.92 6.10 4.51
C TYR A 332 1.52 7.36 3.91
N ALA A 333 2.31 7.16 2.87
CA ALA A 333 2.90 8.24 2.09
C ALA A 333 2.83 7.90 0.60
N TRP A 334 2.31 8.82 -0.21
CA TRP A 334 2.11 8.64 -1.64
C TRP A 334 2.48 9.93 -2.39
N GLY A 335 3.58 9.89 -3.13
CA GLY A 335 4.16 11.11 -3.71
C GLY A 335 4.60 12.07 -2.61
N ASN A 336 4.03 13.27 -2.58
CA ASN A 336 4.27 14.26 -1.52
C ASN A 336 3.18 14.25 -0.44
N GLY A 337 2.18 13.37 -0.55
CA GLY A 337 1.08 13.24 0.40
C GLY A 337 1.44 12.36 1.59
N ILE A 338 0.86 12.68 2.75
CA ILE A 338 0.87 11.84 3.94
C ILE A 338 -0.56 11.63 4.45
N TYR A 339 -0.79 10.46 5.03
CA TYR A 339 -2.03 10.10 5.73
C TYR A 339 -1.67 9.36 7.01
N PHE A 340 -2.30 9.72 8.12
CA PHE A 340 -2.20 8.91 9.33
C PHE A 340 -3.40 9.04 10.26
N ILE A 341 -3.54 8.03 11.13
CA ILE A 341 -4.60 7.98 12.14
C ILE A 341 -3.99 8.10 13.53
N HIS A 342 -4.55 8.99 14.34
CA HIS A 342 -4.25 9.14 15.76
C HIS A 342 -5.43 8.66 16.60
N GLU A 343 -5.17 7.76 17.56
CA GLU A 343 -6.19 7.11 18.41
C GLU A 343 -6.11 7.53 19.89
N GLY A 344 -5.45 8.66 20.21
CA GLY A 344 -5.17 9.07 21.60
C GLY A 344 -6.36 9.57 22.42
N GLY A 345 -7.58 9.48 21.90
CA GLY A 345 -8.84 9.96 22.48
C GLY A 345 -9.97 9.67 21.48
N THR A 346 -10.53 10.71 20.87
CA THR A 346 -11.33 10.54 19.64
C THR A 346 -10.39 10.23 18.47
N ARG A 347 -10.70 9.18 17.69
CA ARG A 347 -9.97 8.86 16.46
C ARG A 347 -9.94 10.08 15.54
N GLN A 348 -8.75 10.46 15.07
CA GLN A 348 -8.54 11.57 14.16
C GLN A 348 -7.75 11.11 12.96
N THR A 349 -8.22 11.47 11.77
CA THR A 349 -7.54 11.21 10.50
C THR A 349 -6.87 12.48 10.01
N PHE A 350 -5.57 12.42 9.79
CA PHE A 350 -4.76 13.51 9.25
C PHE A 350 -4.39 13.22 7.80
N GLU A 351 -4.62 14.21 6.94
CA GLU A 351 -4.22 14.22 5.54
C GLU A 351 -3.39 15.47 5.30
N GLY A 352 -2.28 15.37 4.56
CA GLY A 352 -1.42 16.52 4.30
C GLY A 352 -0.59 16.37 3.04
N ILE A 353 -0.25 17.50 2.42
CA ILE A 353 0.74 17.58 1.34
C ILE A 353 1.98 18.28 1.91
N VAL A 354 3.13 17.69 1.66
CA VAL A 354 4.42 18.29 1.99
C VAL A 354 4.88 19.19 0.85
N GLU A 355 5.21 20.44 1.19
CA GLU A 355 5.71 21.46 0.27
C GLU A 355 6.83 22.26 0.94
N GLY A 356 8.05 22.10 0.42
CA GLY A 356 9.25 22.67 1.05
C GLY A 356 9.42 22.19 2.49
N GLU A 357 9.34 23.14 3.43
CA GLU A 357 9.50 22.92 4.87
C GLU A 357 8.16 22.86 5.63
N GLY A 358 7.03 22.90 4.91
CA GLY A 358 5.69 22.84 5.47
C GLY A 358 4.91 21.58 5.09
N ILE A 359 3.95 21.24 5.95
CA ILE A 359 2.84 20.33 5.65
C ILE A 359 1.56 21.13 5.78
N ALA A 360 0.65 21.01 4.82
CA ALA A 360 -0.69 21.57 4.94
C ALA A 360 -1.74 20.54 4.50
N GLY A 361 -2.86 20.50 5.21
CA GLY A 361 -3.99 19.65 4.82
C GLY A 361 -5.12 19.70 5.83
N THR A 362 -5.79 18.56 6.04
CA THR A 362 -7.00 18.47 6.85
C THR A 362 -6.88 17.40 7.94
N VAL A 363 -7.42 17.71 9.11
CA VAL A 363 -7.63 16.78 10.21
C VAL A 363 -9.14 16.58 10.41
N THR A 364 -9.58 15.34 10.46
CA THR A 364 -11.00 14.98 10.59
C THR A 364 -11.20 14.10 11.83
N PRO A 365 -11.86 14.60 12.89
CA PRO A 365 -12.27 13.78 14.01
C PRO A 365 -13.35 12.77 13.61
N ALA A 366 -13.39 11.60 14.24
CA ALA A 366 -14.46 10.63 14.03
C ALA A 366 -15.83 11.25 14.36
N GLY A 367 -16.73 11.23 13.37
CA GLY A 367 -18.06 11.85 13.48
C GLY A 367 -18.06 13.39 13.45
N GLY A 368 -16.95 14.03 13.11
CA GLY A 368 -16.81 15.49 13.03
C GLY A 368 -16.45 15.99 11.63
N GLU A 369 -16.47 17.31 11.47
CA GLU A 369 -16.06 17.97 10.23
C GLU A 369 -14.54 18.09 10.10
N ALA A 370 -14.07 18.07 8.85
CA ALA A 370 -12.67 18.30 8.52
C ALA A 370 -12.26 19.75 8.85
N LYS A 371 -11.09 19.91 9.46
CA LYS A 371 -10.49 21.22 9.78
C LYS A 371 -9.11 21.32 9.17
N GLU A 372 -8.68 22.52 8.80
CA GLU A 372 -7.32 22.72 8.32
C GLU A 372 -6.30 22.49 9.43
N TRP A 373 -5.15 21.92 9.07
CA TRP A 373 -3.97 21.88 9.91
C TRP A 373 -2.72 22.14 9.08
N ALA A 374 -1.69 22.64 9.74
CA ALA A 374 -0.39 22.83 9.14
C ALA A 374 0.71 22.48 10.14
N ALA A 375 1.79 21.92 9.63
CA ALA A 375 3.00 21.64 10.40
C ALA A 375 4.21 22.24 9.70
N GLN A 376 5.26 22.51 10.47
CA GLN A 376 6.54 23.01 9.98
C GLN A 376 7.65 22.04 10.36
N ARG A 377 8.66 21.91 9.51
CA ARG A 377 9.83 21.11 9.86
C ARG A 377 10.51 21.72 11.08
N THR A 378 10.74 20.91 12.12
CA THR A 378 11.48 21.36 13.29
C THR A 378 12.96 21.29 12.99
N LYS A 379 13.70 22.37 13.23
CA LYS A 379 15.17 22.33 13.23
C LYS A 379 15.61 21.42 14.39
N LYS A 380 16.55 20.51 14.12
CA LYS A 380 17.15 19.65 15.13
C LYS A 380 17.88 20.47 16.19
#